data_AF-A0A4Y2SY87-F1
#
_entry.id   AF-A0A4Y2SY87-F1
#
_cell.length_a   1.000
_cell.length_b   1.000
_cell.length_c   1.000
_cell.angle_alpha   90.00
_cell.angle_beta   90.00
_cell.angle_gamma   90.00
#
_symmetry.space_group_name_H-M   'P 1'
#
loop_
_entity.id
_entity.type
_entity.pdbx_description
1 polymer ?
#
loop_
_entity_poly.entity_id
_entity_poly.type
_entity_poly.pdbx_seq_one_letter_code
_entity_poly.pdbx_strand_id
1 'polypeptide(L)'
;MGSYRFSNPAEESPPNFVSEEAGGYRLLEEEGILLIEFMTRGTTINSEVYRRTLKKLKRAIQNKRRGLLSSGVVLLHDNARPHTAVRTGEVLRKFKWDVFQHPPYIPDLAPSDFHLFTATKKWLGGQHFADDEELKNAVTHW
;
A
#
# COMPACT_ATOMS: atom_id res chain seq x y z
N MET A 1 -9.17 23.17 17.28
CA MET A 1 -9.07 23.01 15.81
C MET A 1 -7.60 22.87 15.46
N GLY A 2 -7.15 21.66 15.13
CA GLY A 2 -5.76 21.40 14.77
C GLY A 2 -5.61 21.37 13.25
N SER A 3 -4.87 22.33 12.69
CA SER A 3 -4.53 22.40 11.28
C SER A 3 -3.41 21.41 10.94
N TYR A 4 -3.60 20.53 9.97
CA TYR A 4 -2.54 19.64 9.48
C TYR A 4 -1.68 20.41 8.47
N ARG A 5 -0.41 20.61 8.81
CA ARG A 5 0.61 21.23 7.96
C ARG A 5 1.60 20.15 7.54
N PHE A 6 1.71 19.89 6.24
CA PHE A 6 2.75 19.02 5.70
C PHE A 6 3.85 19.89 5.09
N SER A 7 5.04 19.86 5.67
CA SER A 7 6.24 20.54 5.17
C SER A 7 7.02 19.60 4.24
N ASN A 8 7.51 20.16 3.13
CA ASN A 8 8.27 19.47 2.09
C ASN A 8 9.78 19.60 2.34
N PRO A 9 10.57 18.52 2.50
CA PRO A 9 12.01 18.59 2.35
C PRO A 9 12.43 18.10 0.94
N ALA A 10 13.34 18.85 0.34
CA ALA A 10 13.83 18.68 -1.01
C ALA A 10 14.55 17.34 -1.26
N GLU A 11 14.49 16.98 -2.54
CA GLU A 11 15.18 15.97 -3.34
C GLU A 11 16.54 15.44 -2.84
N GLU A 12 16.70 14.12 -2.91
CA GLU A 12 17.78 13.46 -3.65
C GLU A 12 17.29 12.03 -4.03
N SER A 13 17.15 11.77 -5.33
CA SER A 13 16.80 10.44 -5.86
C SER A 13 18.06 9.57 -5.89
N PRO A 14 18.07 8.35 -5.32
CA PRO A 14 19.23 7.48 -5.46
C PRO A 14 19.37 7.02 -6.92
N PRO A 15 20.58 7.08 -7.50
CA PRO A 15 20.83 6.53 -8.82
C PRO A 15 20.85 5.00 -8.70
N ASN A 16 20.31 4.31 -9.71
CA ASN A 16 20.37 2.85 -9.92
C ASN A 16 19.14 2.02 -9.52
N PHE A 17 17.92 2.51 -9.75
CA PHE A 17 16.82 1.57 -10.01
C PHE A 17 16.84 1.17 -11.49
N VAL A 18 17.78 0.28 -11.85
CA VAL A 18 17.73 -0.42 -13.13
C VAL A 18 16.54 -1.38 -13.04
N SER A 19 15.52 -1.15 -13.86
CA SER A 19 14.41 -2.07 -14.08
C SER A 19 14.91 -3.31 -14.81
N GLU A 20 15.68 -4.15 -14.12
CA GLU A 20 15.98 -5.49 -14.59
C GLU A 20 14.92 -6.41 -13.99
N GLU A 21 14.17 -7.05 -14.89
CA GLU A 21 12.94 -7.77 -14.58
C GLU A 21 13.10 -8.69 -13.37
N ALA A 22 12.34 -8.40 -12.31
CA ALA A 22 12.20 -9.29 -11.18
C ALA A 22 11.45 -10.55 -11.64
N GLY A 23 12.17 -11.52 -12.19
CA GLY A 23 11.84 -12.95 -12.23
C GLY A 23 10.39 -13.34 -12.58
N GLY A 24 9.75 -12.65 -13.54
CA GLY A 24 8.38 -12.98 -13.99
C GLY A 24 7.26 -12.65 -12.98
N TYR A 25 7.53 -11.88 -11.93
CA TYR A 25 6.52 -11.44 -10.97
C TYR A 25 5.90 -10.11 -11.42
N ARG A 26 4.57 -10.08 -11.60
CA ARG A 26 3.84 -8.84 -11.94
C ARG A 26 3.49 -8.04 -10.69
N LEU A 27 3.95 -6.80 -10.62
CA LEU A 27 3.60 -5.88 -9.53
C LEU A 27 2.14 -5.44 -9.68
N LEU A 28 1.36 -5.55 -8.60
CA LEU A 28 -0.07 -5.20 -8.63
C LEU A 28 -0.33 -3.70 -8.88
N GLU A 29 0.68 -2.85 -8.70
CA GLU A 29 0.59 -1.40 -8.89
C GLU A 29 0.52 -0.99 -10.37
N GLU A 30 1.08 -1.77 -11.30
CA GLU A 30 1.09 -1.45 -12.74
C GLU A 30 -0.30 -1.51 -13.40
N GLU A 31 -1.21 -2.29 -12.84
CA GLU A 31 -2.59 -2.41 -13.35
C GLU A 31 -3.59 -1.51 -12.59
N GLY A 32 -3.10 -0.61 -11.72
CA GLY A 32 -3.89 0.35 -10.95
C GLY A 32 -4.28 -0.08 -9.53
N ILE A 33 -4.95 0.83 -8.79
CA ILE A 33 -5.29 0.62 -7.38
C ILE A 33 -6.48 -0.34 -7.24
N LEU A 34 -6.31 -1.40 -6.43
CA LEU A 34 -7.35 -2.42 -6.22
C LEU A 34 -8.31 -2.09 -5.07
N LEU A 35 -7.77 -1.55 -3.98
CA LEU A 35 -8.49 -1.29 -2.73
C LEU A 35 -7.84 -0.10 -2.01
N ILE A 36 -8.65 0.87 -1.62
CA ILE A 36 -8.29 1.93 -0.68
C ILE A 36 -9.20 1.74 0.56
N GLU A 37 -8.63 1.73 1.75
CA GLU A 37 -9.40 1.63 3.00
C GLU A 37 -9.00 2.77 3.94
N PHE A 38 -9.93 3.67 4.19
CA PHE A 38 -9.72 4.79 5.11
C PHE A 38 -10.02 4.36 6.54
N MET A 39 -9.08 4.64 7.43
CA MET A 39 -9.26 4.41 8.87
C MET A 39 -9.98 5.58 9.52
N THR A 40 -10.74 5.28 10.57
CA THR A 40 -11.28 6.30 11.47
C THR A 40 -10.15 7.10 12.09
N ARG A 41 -10.31 8.42 12.18
CA ARG A 41 -9.29 9.31 12.74
C ARG A 41 -8.91 8.88 14.15
N GLY A 42 -7.61 8.90 14.44
CA GLY A 42 -7.06 8.51 15.74
C GLY A 42 -7.00 7.00 15.99
N THR A 43 -7.32 6.16 15.01
CA THR A 43 -7.15 4.70 15.13
C THR A 43 -5.85 4.21 14.51
N THR A 44 -5.24 3.20 15.15
CA THR A 44 -4.01 2.56 14.66
C THR A 44 -4.36 1.25 13.97
N ILE A 45 -3.71 0.97 12.85
CA ILE A 45 -3.81 -0.34 12.20
C ILE A 45 -3.16 -1.36 13.13
N ASN A 46 -3.97 -2.27 13.66
CA ASN A 46 -3.51 -3.44 14.38
C ASN A 46 -3.62 -4.68 13.47
N SER A 47 -3.14 -5.84 13.96
CA SER A 47 -3.14 -7.06 13.16
C SER A 47 -4.55 -7.50 12.73
N GLU A 48 -5.58 -7.26 13.55
CA GLU A 48 -6.95 -7.69 13.20
C GLU A 48 -7.55 -6.84 12.08
N VAL A 49 -7.35 -5.52 12.15
CA VAL A 49 -7.73 -4.59 11.08
C VAL A 49 -7.01 -4.97 9.79
N TYR A 50 -5.70 -5.20 9.85
CA TYR A 50 -4.90 -5.58 8.69
C TYR A 50 -5.37 -6.90 8.05
N ARG A 51 -5.65 -7.93 8.86
CA ARG A 51 -6.20 -9.22 8.37
C ARG A 51 -7.55 -9.04 7.68
N ARG A 52 -8.41 -8.14 8.17
CA ARG A 52 -9.68 -7.82 7.53
C ARG A 52 -9.45 -7.15 6.18
N THR A 53 -8.50 -6.22 6.09
CA THR A 53 -8.10 -5.57 4.83
C THR A 53 -7.56 -6.59 3.83
N LEU A 54 -6.71 -7.54 4.24
CA LEU A 54 -6.22 -8.62 3.36
C LEU A 54 -7.36 -9.48 2.79
N LYS A 55 -8.39 -9.80 3.60
CA LYS A 55 -9.58 -10.53 3.12
C LYS A 55 -10.36 -9.72 2.07
N LYS A 56 -10.50 -8.41 2.27
CA LYS A 56 -11.13 -7.51 1.28
C LYS A 56 -10.29 -7.42 0.02
N LEU A 57 -8.97 -7.28 0.14
CA LEU A 57 -8.03 -7.23 -0.98
C LEU A 57 -8.11 -8.50 -1.82
N LYS A 58 -8.13 -9.68 -1.18
CA LYS A 58 -8.32 -10.94 -1.89
C LYS A 58 -9.61 -10.96 -2.72
N ARG A 59 -10.73 -10.47 -2.16
CA ARG A 59 -12.00 -10.34 -2.89
C ARG A 59 -11.90 -9.34 -4.05
N ALA A 60 -11.20 -8.23 -3.87
CA ALA A 60 -10.98 -7.25 -4.92
C ALA A 60 -10.18 -7.85 -6.09
N ILE A 61 -9.11 -8.60 -5.79
CA ILE A 61 -8.34 -9.35 -6.80
C ILE A 61 -9.24 -10.38 -7.49
N GLN A 62 -10.03 -11.16 -6.74
CA GLN A 62 -10.98 -12.12 -7.31
C GLN A 62 -11.99 -11.48 -8.29
N ASN A 63 -12.41 -10.25 -8.02
CA ASN A 63 -13.42 -9.58 -8.84
C ASN A 63 -12.81 -8.88 -10.05
N LYS A 64 -11.73 -8.13 -9.84
CA LYS A 64 -11.13 -7.26 -10.86
C LYS A 64 -10.02 -7.95 -11.67
N ARG A 65 -9.35 -8.95 -11.10
CA ARG A 65 -8.13 -9.58 -11.66
C ARG A 65 -8.08 -11.08 -11.41
N ARG A 66 -9.06 -11.82 -11.94
CA ARG A 66 -9.20 -13.27 -11.74
C ARG A 66 -7.94 -14.07 -12.10
N GLY A 67 -7.21 -13.66 -13.14
CA GLY A 67 -5.99 -14.35 -13.58
C GLY A 67 -4.84 -14.34 -12.56
N LEU A 68 -4.74 -13.30 -11.74
CA LEU A 68 -3.65 -13.14 -10.77
C LEU A 68 -3.66 -14.19 -9.65
N LEU A 69 -4.82 -14.70 -9.28
CA LEU A 69 -4.91 -15.74 -8.24
C LEU A 69 -4.49 -17.11 -8.75
N SER A 70 -4.57 -17.33 -10.06
CA SER A 70 -4.12 -18.57 -10.70
C SER A 70 -2.60 -18.58 -10.86
N SER A 71 -1.97 -17.42 -11.05
CA SER A 71 -0.52 -17.26 -11.25
C SER A 71 0.29 -17.17 -9.95
N GLY A 72 -0.37 -17.10 -8.80
CA GLY A 72 0.27 -16.82 -7.51
C GLY A 72 0.41 -15.32 -7.26
N VAL A 73 0.31 -14.94 -5.98
CA VAL A 73 0.39 -13.53 -5.55
C VAL A 73 1.58 -13.37 -4.62
N VAL A 74 2.50 -12.47 -4.98
CA VAL A 74 3.57 -12.00 -4.11
C VAL A 74 3.14 -10.65 -3.53
N LEU A 75 3.03 -10.58 -2.21
CA LEU A 75 2.69 -9.38 -1.47
C LEU A 75 3.97 -8.68 -1.01
N LEU A 76 4.09 -7.40 -1.34
CA LEU A 76 5.13 -6.53 -0.83
C LEU A 76 4.52 -5.59 0.22
N HIS A 77 5.05 -5.64 1.45
CA HIS A 77 4.69 -4.74 2.54
C HIS A 77 5.90 -4.54 3.46
N ASP A 78 5.88 -3.49 4.28
CA ASP A 78 6.92 -3.25 5.28
C ASP A 78 6.85 -4.23 6.48
N ASN A 79 7.87 -4.20 7.33
CA ASN A 79 7.98 -5.09 8.49
C ASN A 79 7.24 -4.58 9.74
N ALA A 80 6.22 -3.73 9.58
CA ALA A 80 5.44 -3.22 10.71
C ALA A 80 4.86 -4.37 11.56
N ARG A 81 4.74 -4.14 12.88
CA ARG A 81 4.27 -5.16 13.85
C ARG A 81 2.94 -5.85 13.45
N PRO A 82 1.93 -5.15 12.91
CA PRO A 82 0.69 -5.79 12.43
C PRO A 82 0.92 -6.76 11.25
N HIS A 83 1.91 -6.50 10.41
CA HIS A 83 2.20 -7.27 9.20
C HIS A 83 3.01 -8.54 9.53
N THR A 84 3.93 -8.44 10.49
CA THR A 84 4.75 -9.56 10.96
C THR A 84 4.09 -10.40 12.07
N ALA A 85 2.90 -10.01 12.53
CA ALA A 85 2.16 -10.76 13.54
C ALA A 85 1.81 -12.19 13.07
N VAL A 86 1.92 -13.17 13.98
CA VAL A 86 1.64 -14.59 13.71
C VAL A 86 0.27 -14.79 13.04
N ARG A 87 -0.76 -14.11 13.58
CA ARG A 87 -2.14 -14.19 13.05
C ARG A 87 -2.27 -13.67 11.61
N THR A 88 -1.41 -12.72 11.22
CA THR A 88 -1.35 -12.20 9.84
C THR A 88 -0.68 -13.22 8.92
N GLY A 89 0.45 -13.79 9.34
CA GLY A 89 1.13 -14.86 8.61
C GLY A 89 0.24 -16.09 8.35
N GLU A 90 -0.62 -16.46 9.31
CA GLU A 90 -1.62 -17.53 9.11
C GLU A 90 -2.60 -17.23 7.97
N VAL A 91 -3.03 -15.97 7.84
CA VAL A 91 -3.96 -15.56 6.78
C VAL A 91 -3.28 -15.60 5.42
N LEU A 92 -2.04 -15.11 5.33
CA LEU A 92 -1.24 -15.11 4.10
C LEU A 92 -0.96 -16.55 3.64
N ARG A 93 -0.57 -17.44 4.57
CA ARG A 93 -0.42 -18.88 4.29
C ARG A 93 -1.72 -19.52 3.80
N LYS A 94 -2.87 -19.20 4.43
CA LYS A 94 -4.19 -19.68 3.98
C LYS A 94 -4.54 -19.18 2.58
N PHE A 95 -4.05 -18.01 2.20
CA PHE A 95 -4.25 -17.45 0.87
C PHE A 95 -3.26 -17.98 -0.17
N LYS A 96 -2.20 -18.68 0.27
CA LYS A 96 -1.06 -19.09 -0.57
C LYS A 96 -0.41 -17.88 -1.24
N TRP A 97 -0.29 -16.79 -0.47
CA TRP A 97 0.41 -15.59 -0.89
C TRP A 97 1.80 -15.62 -0.33
N ASP A 98 2.79 -15.44 -1.21
CA ASP A 98 4.17 -15.28 -0.81
C ASP A 98 4.39 -13.83 -0.36
N VAL A 99 5.26 -13.63 0.62
CA VAL A 99 5.62 -12.29 1.10
C VAL A 99 7.03 -12.01 0.65
N PHE A 100 7.22 -10.94 -0.12
CA PHE A 100 8.55 -10.48 -0.46
C PHE A 100 9.24 -9.96 0.79
N GLN A 101 10.37 -10.55 1.16
CA GLN A 101 11.07 -10.16 2.37
C GLN A 101 11.69 -8.78 2.20
N HIS A 102 11.28 -7.86 3.07
CA HIS A 102 11.83 -6.53 3.11
C HIS A 102 12.96 -6.47 4.14
N PRO A 103 14.17 -5.99 3.80
CA PRO A 103 15.20 -5.74 4.80
C PRO A 103 14.73 -4.70 5.85
N PRO A 104 15.20 -4.80 7.10
CA PRO A 104 14.87 -3.80 8.12
C PRO A 104 15.34 -2.40 7.71
N TYR A 105 14.48 -1.40 7.91
CA TYR A 105 14.80 0.04 7.80
C TYR A 105 15.22 0.56 6.42
N ILE A 106 14.88 -0.13 5.34
CA ILE A 106 15.09 0.40 3.99
C ILE A 106 13.73 0.80 3.41
N PRO A 107 13.18 2.00 3.72
CA PRO A 107 11.89 2.45 3.16
C PRO A 107 11.87 2.44 1.62
N ASP A 108 13.05 2.40 1.01
CA ASP A 108 13.30 2.60 -0.41
C ASP A 108 13.06 1.35 -1.30
N LEU A 109 12.50 0.24 -0.80
CA LEU A 109 12.20 -0.92 -1.68
C LEU A 109 10.73 -1.11 -2.01
N ALA A 110 9.81 -0.37 -1.41
CA ALA A 110 8.41 -0.46 -1.79
C ALA A 110 8.12 0.52 -2.94
N PRO A 111 7.67 0.05 -4.13
CA PRO A 111 7.25 0.93 -5.22
C PRO A 111 6.17 1.91 -4.77
N SER A 112 5.27 1.52 -3.87
CA SER A 112 4.28 2.42 -3.26
C SER A 112 4.88 3.63 -2.54
N ASP A 113 6.00 3.47 -1.81
CA ASP A 113 6.63 4.57 -1.05
C ASP A 113 7.24 5.63 -1.98
N PHE A 114 7.84 5.22 -3.09
CA PHE A 114 8.45 6.14 -4.04
C PHE A 114 7.52 6.66 -5.14
N HIS A 115 6.64 5.80 -5.67
CA HIS A 115 5.82 6.15 -6.81
C HIS A 115 4.47 6.69 -6.35
N LEU A 116 3.68 5.85 -5.69
CA LEU A 116 2.31 6.17 -5.31
C LEU A 116 2.27 7.32 -4.29
N PHE A 117 2.94 7.17 -3.15
CA PHE A 117 2.86 8.17 -2.08
C PHE A 117 3.55 9.49 -2.45
N THR A 118 4.61 9.48 -3.24
CA THR A 118 5.21 10.72 -3.75
C THR A 118 4.26 11.46 -4.67
N ALA A 119 3.63 10.77 -5.62
CA ALA A 119 2.66 11.37 -6.53
C ALA A 119 1.43 11.88 -5.77
N THR A 120 0.90 11.10 -4.82
CA THR A 120 -0.24 11.53 -3.99
C THR A 120 0.12 12.72 -3.11
N LYS A 121 1.32 12.78 -2.50
CA LYS A 121 1.78 13.94 -1.72
C LYS A 121 1.86 15.20 -2.57
N LYS A 122 2.41 15.10 -3.79
CA LYS A 122 2.48 16.22 -4.73
C LYS A 122 1.09 16.70 -5.12
N TRP A 123 0.17 15.79 -5.42
CA TRP A 123 -1.21 16.11 -5.78
C TRP A 123 -1.99 16.73 -4.61
N LEU A 124 -1.84 16.20 -3.39
CA LEU A 124 -2.45 16.76 -2.17
C LEU A 124 -1.85 18.12 -1.79
N GLY A 125 -0.64 18.42 -2.25
CA GLY A 125 0.06 19.68 -1.99
C GLY A 125 -0.75 20.89 -2.45
N GLY A 126 -1.15 21.75 -1.52
CA GLY A 126 -1.91 22.98 -1.80
C GLY A 126 -3.43 22.78 -1.85
N GLN A 127 -3.93 21.56 -1.67
CA GLN A 127 -5.37 21.32 -1.54
C GLN A 127 -5.86 21.57 -0.11
N HIS A 128 -7.08 22.09 0.01
CA HIS A 128 -7.79 22.27 1.27
C HIS A 128 -9.10 21.51 1.22
N PHE A 129 -9.34 20.68 2.22
CA PHE A 129 -10.58 19.91 2.37
C PHE A 129 -11.29 20.38 3.64
N ALA A 130 -12.60 20.55 3.56
CA ALA A 130 -13.45 20.99 4.67
C ALA A 130 -13.66 19.87 5.70
N ASP A 131 -13.74 18.61 5.24
CA ASP A 131 -13.95 17.45 6.10
C ASP A 131 -13.28 16.16 5.57
N ASP A 132 -13.34 15.10 6.38
CA ASP A 132 -12.75 13.81 6.06
C ASP A 132 -13.43 13.12 4.87
N GLU A 133 -14.72 13.40 4.60
CA GLU A 133 -15.44 12.77 3.49
C GLU A 133 -15.06 13.39 2.14
N GLU A 134 -14.87 14.72 2.10
CA GLU A 134 -14.37 15.42 0.93
C GLU A 134 -12.97 14.92 0.54
N LEU A 135 -12.07 14.76 1.52
CA LEU A 135 -10.74 14.19 1.30
C LEU A 135 -10.82 12.75 0.77
N LYS A 136 -11.64 11.89 1.40
CA LYS A 136 -11.81 10.49 0.96
C LYS A 136 -12.33 10.42 -0.46
N ASN A 137 -13.30 11.26 -0.79
CA ASN A 137 -13.88 11.32 -2.12
C ASN A 137 -12.84 11.75 -3.16
N ALA A 138 -12.06 12.79 -2.85
CA ALA A 138 -11.01 13.29 -3.73
C ALA A 138 -9.93 12.22 -3.98
N VAL A 139 -9.43 11.55 -2.93
CA VAL A 139 -8.42 10.48 -3.05
C VAL A 139 -8.94 9.26 -3.82
N THR A 140 -10.24 8.96 -3.73
CA THR A 140 -10.84 7.81 -4.43
C THR A 140 -10.99 8.06 -5.94
N HIS A 141 -11.04 9.33 -6.37
CA HIS A 141 -11.24 9.74 -7.76
C HIS A 141 -9.99 10.35 -8.41
N TRP A 142 -8.84 10.27 -7.73
CA TRP A 142 -7.55 10.73 -8.24
C TRP A 142 -7.04 9.87 -9.39
#